data_AF-A0A3E1AZP6-F1
#
_entry.id   AF-A0A3E1AZP6-F1
#
_cell.length_a   1.000
_cell.length_b   1.000
_cell.length_c   1.000
_cell.angle_alpha   90.00
_cell.angle_beta   90.00
_cell.angle_gamma   90.00
#
_symmetry.space_group_name_H-M   'P 1'
#
loop_
_entity.id
_entity.type
_entity.pdbx_description
1 polymer ?
#
loop_
_entity_poly.entity_id
_entity_poly.type
_entity_poly.pdbx_seq_one_letter_code
_entity_poly.pdbx_strand_id
1 'polypeptide(L)'
;MTDAIDDDEDFEDLYGTWEPRLSAVAMVDDRYFALLIGGPRWDDPYTITLTRDAEAQTFSRLDVRRELRDIRVVPRSDDAGGPSYVALSLNGDIYVISPKGAEHSIIPGTQAESDSAPEILFSSILPVGDQWLVAGGEGFLKLGKEKTWQDVSPSLPTEYPYKVPDWTILGTNLNGDIFVVGTQAANTRHFNLYPGHPLYRDGMSEDEEFELQKKLYAKMDDYPRLKTLFTGRPGAWKQQALPDRIARSLPAYSYIADVESDGPDADYVIGSDGLVMKGNPQAGFSDISSIADREKNFKNGVQWGNDLVLATGTELFRFDGHVAKPFAPKVKMRSAPFVLQPSALFVQNDKLYVFDYGLRYYTLDDQGWHQHDIPKELSARPFKDVGTGSP
;
A
#
# COMPACT_ATOMS: atom_id res chain seq x y z
N MET A 1 -8.61 -37.22 -29.01
CA MET A 1 -7.26 -36.84 -28.57
C MET A 1 -7.08 -35.40 -28.97
N THR A 2 -7.40 -34.50 -28.05
CA THR A 2 -7.06 -33.09 -28.16
C THR A 2 -5.84 -32.93 -27.28
N ASP A 3 -4.69 -32.73 -27.92
CA ASP A 3 -3.45 -32.37 -27.24
C ASP A 3 -3.74 -31.11 -26.42
N ALA A 4 -3.67 -31.24 -25.10
CA ALA A 4 -3.50 -30.09 -24.23
C ALA A 4 -2.14 -29.51 -24.61
N ILE A 5 -2.14 -28.32 -25.20
CA ILE A 5 -0.93 -27.53 -25.37
C ILE A 5 -0.37 -27.35 -23.96
N ASP A 6 0.91 -27.68 -23.80
CA ASP A 6 1.68 -27.55 -22.57
C ASP A 6 1.95 -26.05 -22.35
N ASP A 7 0.89 -25.28 -22.09
CA ASP A 7 0.88 -23.81 -21.93
C ASP A 7 1.78 -23.34 -20.76
N ASP A 8 2.21 -24.26 -19.89
CA ASP A 8 3.03 -23.97 -18.70
C ASP A 8 4.50 -23.67 -19.06
N GLU A 9 5.11 -24.43 -20.00
CA GLU A 9 6.50 -24.20 -20.44
C GLU A 9 6.61 -22.95 -21.33
N ASP A 10 5.68 -22.78 -22.28
CA ASP A 10 5.68 -21.62 -23.19
C ASP A 10 5.42 -20.29 -22.45
N PHE A 11 4.70 -20.30 -21.32
CA PHE A 11 4.35 -19.09 -20.57
C PHE A 11 5.49 -18.58 -19.67
N GLU A 12 6.22 -19.45 -18.97
CA GLU A 12 7.39 -19.02 -18.19
C GLU A 12 8.58 -18.66 -19.08
N ASP A 13 8.69 -19.27 -20.26
CA ASP A 13 9.71 -18.91 -21.25
C ASP A 13 9.47 -17.51 -21.87
N LEU A 14 8.20 -17.10 -22.03
CA LEU A 14 7.82 -15.79 -22.57
C LEU A 14 7.90 -14.66 -21.52
N TYR A 15 7.54 -14.93 -20.27
CA TYR A 15 7.30 -13.89 -19.26
C TYR A 15 8.12 -14.07 -17.96
N GLY A 16 9.03 -15.05 -17.92
CA GLY A 16 9.85 -15.40 -16.75
C GLY A 16 9.15 -16.35 -15.76
N THR A 17 9.83 -16.72 -14.67
CA THR A 17 9.29 -17.58 -13.60
C THR A 17 8.32 -16.83 -12.69
N TRP A 18 7.19 -17.46 -12.30
CA TRP A 18 6.18 -16.81 -11.45
C TRP A 18 6.62 -16.81 -9.98
N GLU A 19 6.95 -15.62 -9.47
CA GLU A 19 7.38 -15.42 -8.07
C GLU A 19 6.39 -14.52 -7.32
N PRO A 20 5.23 -15.06 -6.88
CA PRO A 20 4.21 -14.29 -6.21
C PRO A 20 4.71 -13.78 -4.86
N ARG A 21 4.36 -12.54 -4.54
CA ARG A 21 4.56 -11.94 -3.22
C ARG A 21 3.26 -11.35 -2.73
N LEU A 22 3.14 -11.30 -1.41
CA LEU A 22 2.04 -10.57 -0.77
C LEU A 22 2.18 -9.07 -1.06
N SER A 23 1.14 -8.44 -1.60
CA SER A 23 1.14 -7.00 -1.92
C SER A 23 0.33 -6.18 -0.91
N ALA A 24 -0.81 -6.70 -0.44
CA ALA A 24 -1.66 -6.06 0.56
C ALA A 24 -2.50 -7.09 1.34
N VAL A 25 -2.94 -6.71 2.54
CA VAL A 25 -3.77 -7.53 3.43
C VAL A 25 -4.89 -6.68 4.00
N ALA A 26 -6.08 -7.26 4.11
CA ALA A 26 -7.18 -6.70 4.90
C ALA A 26 -7.64 -7.74 5.91
N MET A 27 -7.68 -7.40 7.19
CA MET A 27 -8.14 -8.29 8.24
C MET A 27 -9.39 -7.72 8.91
N VAL A 28 -10.41 -8.57 9.09
CA VAL A 28 -11.65 -8.20 9.77
C VAL A 28 -11.57 -8.56 11.24
N ASP A 29 -11.17 -9.80 11.52
CA ASP A 29 -11.06 -10.41 12.84
C ASP A 29 -10.16 -11.66 12.75
N ASP A 30 -10.02 -12.39 13.86
CA ASP A 30 -9.24 -13.64 13.95
C ASP A 30 -9.65 -14.72 12.93
N ARG A 31 -10.89 -14.65 12.41
CA ARG A 31 -11.46 -15.63 11.51
C ARG A 31 -11.28 -15.24 10.06
N TYR A 32 -11.43 -13.96 9.72
CA TYR A 32 -11.52 -13.51 8.35
C TYR A 32 -10.45 -12.48 7.97
N PHE A 33 -9.75 -12.79 6.88
CA PHE A 33 -8.86 -11.85 6.21
C PHE A 33 -8.85 -12.10 4.70
N ALA A 34 -8.38 -11.11 3.95
CA ALA A 34 -8.13 -11.17 2.52
C ALA A 34 -6.68 -10.77 2.21
N LEU A 35 -6.13 -11.39 1.17
CA LEU A 35 -4.75 -11.20 0.72
C LEU A 35 -4.76 -10.85 -0.76
N LEU A 36 -3.98 -9.85 -1.14
CA LEU A 36 -3.58 -9.62 -2.53
C LEU A 36 -2.19 -10.22 -2.75
N ILE A 37 -2.08 -11.08 -3.76
CA ILE A 37 -0.86 -11.77 -4.13
C ILE A 37 -0.56 -11.45 -5.59
N GLY A 38 0.58 -10.81 -5.85
CA GLY A 38 0.99 -10.37 -7.18
C GLY A 38 2.46 -10.65 -7.46
N GLY A 39 2.81 -10.67 -8.74
CA GLY A 39 4.20 -10.74 -9.21
C GLY A 39 4.63 -9.41 -9.84
N PRO A 40 5.95 -9.14 -9.95
CA PRO A 40 6.48 -7.85 -10.42
C PRO A 40 6.36 -7.62 -11.93
N ARG A 41 5.46 -8.31 -12.64
CA ARG A 41 5.41 -8.31 -14.11
C ARG A 41 4.60 -7.14 -14.65
N TRP A 42 5.24 -6.34 -15.48
CA TRP A 42 4.66 -5.13 -16.06
C TRP A 42 3.91 -5.41 -17.36
N ASP A 43 4.35 -6.41 -18.12
CA ASP A 43 3.80 -6.88 -19.39
C ASP A 43 2.59 -7.81 -19.24
N ASP A 44 2.41 -8.40 -18.06
CA ASP A 44 1.30 -9.28 -17.72
C ASP A 44 0.83 -9.02 -16.28
N PRO A 45 0.13 -7.89 -16.05
CA PRO A 45 -0.33 -7.52 -14.71
C PRO A 45 -1.39 -8.52 -14.24
N TYR A 46 -1.10 -9.20 -13.14
CA TYR A 46 -1.95 -10.25 -12.60
C TYR A 46 -1.88 -10.31 -11.08
N THR A 47 -3.05 -10.35 -10.45
CA THR A 47 -3.20 -10.46 -8.99
C THR A 47 -4.18 -11.55 -8.64
N ILE A 48 -3.82 -12.37 -7.66
CA ILE A 48 -4.69 -13.35 -7.01
C ILE A 48 -5.20 -12.70 -5.72
N THR A 49 -6.52 -12.69 -5.53
CA THR A 49 -7.13 -12.36 -4.25
C THR A 49 -7.53 -13.64 -3.53
N LEU A 50 -7.01 -13.85 -2.33
CA LEU A 50 -7.40 -14.97 -1.46
C LEU A 50 -8.20 -14.46 -0.27
N THR A 51 -9.39 -15.00 -0.02
CA THR A 51 -10.18 -14.73 1.18
C THR A 51 -10.21 -15.95 2.09
N ARG A 52 -9.82 -15.80 3.36
CA ARG A 52 -9.75 -16.88 4.36
C ARG A 52 -11.00 -16.90 5.23
N ASP A 53 -11.52 -18.09 5.51
CA ASP A 53 -12.37 -18.37 6.68
C ASP A 53 -11.65 -19.35 7.61
N ALA A 54 -11.05 -18.85 8.69
CA ALA A 54 -10.18 -19.63 9.58
C ALA A 54 -10.88 -20.85 10.18
N GLU A 55 -12.14 -20.70 10.59
CA GLU A 55 -12.95 -21.77 11.19
C GLU A 55 -13.29 -22.85 10.18
N ALA A 56 -13.74 -22.47 8.98
CA ALA A 56 -14.03 -23.43 7.92
C ALA A 56 -12.76 -24.09 7.33
N GLN A 57 -11.58 -23.55 7.66
CA GLN A 57 -10.30 -23.96 7.08
C GLN A 57 -10.24 -23.85 5.55
N THR A 58 -11.03 -22.95 4.96
CA THR A 58 -11.07 -22.71 3.52
C THR A 58 -10.41 -21.40 3.11
N PHE A 59 -9.99 -21.38 1.85
CA PHE A 59 -9.72 -20.18 1.09
C PHE A 59 -10.68 -20.12 -0.10
N SER A 60 -11.12 -18.93 -0.48
CA SER A 60 -11.67 -18.66 -1.79
C SER A 60 -10.67 -17.84 -2.59
N ARG A 61 -10.64 -18.05 -3.90
CA ARG A 61 -9.67 -17.47 -4.83
C ARG A 61 -10.38 -16.71 -5.93
N LEU A 62 -9.90 -15.50 -6.22
CA LEU A 62 -10.32 -14.68 -7.35
C LEU A 62 -9.08 -14.23 -8.13
N ASP A 63 -9.07 -14.46 -9.43
CA ASP A 63 -7.95 -14.13 -10.31
C ASP A 63 -8.30 -12.89 -11.14
N VAL A 64 -7.42 -11.89 -11.11
CA VAL A 64 -7.63 -10.62 -11.79
C VAL A 64 -6.45 -10.30 -12.69
N ARG A 65 -6.71 -10.04 -13.97
CA ARG A 65 -5.70 -9.60 -14.96
C ARG A 65 -5.39 -8.10 -14.86
N ARG A 66 -5.13 -7.66 -13.63
CA ARG A 66 -4.74 -6.30 -13.25
C ARG A 66 -3.77 -6.36 -12.08
N GLU A 67 -2.92 -5.35 -11.95
CA GLU A 67 -2.15 -5.13 -10.73
C GLU A 67 -3.06 -4.44 -9.70
N LEU A 68 -3.47 -5.18 -8.67
CA LEU A 68 -4.23 -4.62 -7.55
C LEU A 68 -3.28 -4.04 -6.51
N ARG A 69 -3.58 -2.81 -6.07
CA ARG A 69 -2.70 -1.97 -5.24
C ARG A 69 -3.09 -1.93 -3.78
N ASP A 70 -4.40 -1.94 -3.50
CA ASP A 70 -4.91 -1.81 -2.14
C ASP A 70 -6.15 -2.69 -1.98
N ILE A 71 -6.38 -3.18 -0.75
CA ILE A 71 -7.56 -3.94 -0.35
C ILE A 71 -7.99 -3.50 1.04
N ARG A 72 -9.29 -3.25 1.23
CA ARG A 72 -9.87 -2.85 2.52
C ARG A 72 -11.10 -3.68 2.85
N VAL A 73 -11.36 -3.83 4.15
CA VAL A 73 -12.62 -4.37 4.65
C VAL A 73 -13.74 -3.38 4.34
N VAL A 74 -14.86 -3.85 3.81
CA VAL A 74 -16.07 -3.03 3.65
C VAL A 74 -16.87 -3.12 4.96
N PRO A 75 -17.05 -2.01 5.71
CA PRO A 75 -17.83 -2.01 6.94
C PRO A 75 -19.26 -2.50 6.68
N ARG A 76 -19.76 -3.38 7.54
CA ARG A 76 -21.09 -4.00 7.39
C ARG A 76 -22.10 -3.28 8.26
N SER A 77 -23.36 -3.23 7.81
CA SER A 77 -24.49 -2.84 8.64
C SER A 77 -25.22 -4.03 9.27
N ASP A 78 -25.09 -5.25 8.71
CA ASP A 78 -25.95 -6.41 9.01
C ASP A 78 -25.15 -7.73 9.13
N ASP A 79 -25.49 -8.57 10.12
CA ASP A 79 -24.69 -9.68 10.69
C ASP A 79 -24.83 -11.07 10.02
N ALA A 80 -25.45 -11.21 8.85
CA ALA A 80 -25.89 -12.53 8.37
C ALA A 80 -25.01 -13.25 7.32
N GLY A 81 -23.84 -12.73 6.93
CA GLY A 81 -22.96 -13.38 5.94
C GLY A 81 -21.48 -13.37 6.31
N GLY A 82 -20.57 -13.89 5.48
CA GLY A 82 -19.12 -13.64 5.59
C GLY A 82 -18.72 -12.24 5.09
N PRO A 83 -17.55 -11.69 5.45
CA PRO A 83 -17.23 -10.27 5.18
C PRO A 83 -17.06 -9.95 3.70
N SER A 84 -17.15 -8.67 3.38
CA SER A 84 -16.86 -8.13 2.05
C SER A 84 -15.58 -7.29 2.08
N TYR A 85 -14.88 -7.28 0.95
CA TYR A 85 -13.65 -6.52 0.74
C TYR A 85 -13.79 -5.67 -0.52
N VAL A 86 -13.08 -4.55 -0.57
CA VAL A 86 -12.94 -3.74 -1.78
C VAL A 86 -11.47 -3.68 -2.16
N ALA A 87 -11.15 -3.93 -3.43
CA ALA A 87 -9.80 -3.84 -3.97
C ALA A 87 -9.74 -2.83 -5.12
N LEU A 88 -8.62 -2.13 -5.24
CA LEU A 88 -8.36 -1.11 -6.26
C LEU A 88 -7.20 -1.54 -7.17
N SER A 89 -7.37 -1.44 -8.48
CA SER A 89 -6.27 -1.64 -9.44
C SER A 89 -5.44 -0.38 -9.64
N LEU A 90 -4.21 -0.55 -10.13
CA LEU A 90 -3.32 0.55 -10.52
C LEU A 90 -3.96 1.51 -11.54
N ASN A 91 -4.90 1.03 -12.36
CA ASN A 91 -5.48 1.77 -13.48
C ASN A 91 -6.92 2.25 -13.25
N GLY A 92 -7.52 1.96 -12.08
CA GLY A 92 -8.85 2.47 -11.71
C GLY A 92 -10.00 1.47 -11.80
N ASP A 93 -9.72 0.16 -11.81
CA ASP A 93 -10.72 -0.88 -11.58
C ASP A 93 -10.99 -1.03 -10.07
N ILE A 94 -12.25 -1.18 -9.69
CA ILE A 94 -12.68 -1.47 -8.32
C ILE A 94 -13.39 -2.81 -8.31
N TYR A 95 -12.94 -3.71 -7.43
CA TYR A 95 -13.55 -5.02 -7.20
C TYR A 95 -14.15 -5.08 -5.80
N VAL A 96 -15.45 -5.34 -5.70
CA VAL A 96 -16.12 -5.61 -4.42
C VAL A 96 -16.30 -7.12 -4.29
N ILE A 97 -15.58 -7.72 -3.36
CA ILE A 97 -15.50 -9.17 -3.17
C ILE A 97 -16.36 -9.54 -1.97
N SER A 98 -17.36 -10.39 -2.16
CA SER A 98 -18.28 -10.81 -1.11
C SER A 98 -18.47 -12.34 -1.13
N PRO A 99 -19.12 -12.93 -0.11
CA PRO A 99 -19.46 -14.36 -0.14
C PRO A 99 -20.38 -14.76 -1.30
N LYS A 100 -21.09 -13.80 -1.91
CA LYS A 100 -21.98 -14.04 -3.04
C LYS A 100 -21.25 -13.98 -4.40
N GLY A 101 -19.98 -13.61 -4.40
CA GLY A 101 -19.18 -13.37 -5.61
C GLY A 101 -18.55 -11.99 -5.60
N ALA A 102 -17.89 -11.67 -6.72
CA ALA A 102 -17.20 -10.41 -6.93
C ALA A 102 -17.96 -9.53 -7.94
N GLU A 103 -18.09 -8.25 -7.61
CA GLU A 103 -18.61 -7.21 -8.49
C GLU A 103 -17.44 -6.34 -8.98
N HIS A 104 -17.49 -5.93 -10.25
CA HIS A 104 -16.47 -5.08 -10.87
C HIS A 104 -17.09 -3.77 -11.33
N SER A 105 -16.38 -2.68 -11.09
CA SER A 105 -16.71 -1.34 -11.57
C SER A 105 -15.45 -0.58 -11.96
N ILE A 106 -15.62 0.48 -12.74
CA ILE A 106 -14.53 1.30 -13.27
C ILE A 106 -14.75 2.75 -12.83
N ILE A 107 -13.66 3.41 -12.43
CA ILE A 107 -13.66 4.86 -12.20
C ILE A 107 -13.70 5.56 -13.58
N PRO A 108 -14.72 6.37 -13.89
CA PRO A 108 -14.84 7.03 -15.19
C PRO A 108 -13.65 7.94 -15.51
N GLY A 109 -13.23 7.97 -16.77
CA GLY A 109 -12.13 8.81 -17.27
C GLY A 109 -10.74 8.32 -16.90
N THR A 110 -10.58 7.03 -16.59
CA THR A 110 -9.30 6.41 -16.22
C THR A 110 -8.85 5.39 -17.26
N GLN A 111 -7.60 4.92 -17.14
CA GLN A 111 -7.04 3.90 -18.04
C GLN A 111 -7.78 2.56 -18.00
N ALA A 112 -8.48 2.25 -16.90
CA ALA A 112 -9.37 1.10 -16.85
C ALA A 112 -10.57 1.22 -17.82
N GLU A 113 -11.01 2.45 -18.15
CA GLU A 113 -12.08 2.70 -19.12
C GLU A 113 -11.55 2.81 -20.56
N SER A 114 -10.39 3.46 -20.75
CA SER A 114 -9.79 3.66 -22.07
C SER A 114 -8.28 3.86 -22.02
N ASP A 115 -7.55 3.20 -22.93
CA ASP A 115 -6.10 3.39 -23.11
C ASP A 115 -5.70 4.83 -23.48
N SER A 116 -6.66 5.63 -23.97
CA SER A 116 -6.45 7.04 -24.31
C SER A 116 -6.65 8.01 -23.14
N ALA A 117 -7.12 7.49 -22.00
CA ALA A 117 -7.32 8.29 -20.80
C ALA A 117 -5.97 8.73 -20.19
N PRO A 118 -5.96 9.80 -19.37
CA PRO A 118 -4.77 10.19 -18.63
C PRO A 118 -4.20 9.04 -17.80
N GLU A 119 -2.87 8.94 -17.77
CA GLU A 119 -2.16 7.96 -16.94
C GLU A 119 -2.21 8.41 -15.48
N ILE A 120 -3.12 7.80 -14.72
CA ILE A 120 -3.27 8.03 -13.28
C ILE A 120 -2.92 6.71 -12.59
N LEU A 121 -1.82 6.72 -11.84
CA LEU A 121 -1.42 5.59 -11.04
C LEU A 121 -2.12 5.65 -9.68
N PHE A 122 -3.09 4.76 -9.48
CA PHE A 122 -3.85 4.69 -8.25
C PHE A 122 -3.07 4.02 -7.12
N SER A 123 -3.23 4.53 -5.90
CA SER A 123 -2.42 4.13 -4.73
C SER A 123 -3.22 3.46 -3.62
N SER A 124 -4.45 3.94 -3.36
CA SER A 124 -5.21 3.53 -2.18
C SER A 124 -6.72 3.79 -2.32
N ILE A 125 -7.51 2.98 -1.62
CA ILE A 125 -8.97 3.09 -1.54
C ILE A 125 -9.42 3.03 -0.08
N LEU A 126 -10.50 3.73 0.25
CA LEU A 126 -11.12 3.67 1.57
C LEU A 126 -12.65 3.72 1.45
N PRO A 127 -13.39 2.78 2.06
CA PRO A 127 -14.84 2.89 2.23
C PRO A 127 -15.23 4.10 3.08
N VAL A 128 -16.11 4.95 2.54
CA VAL A 128 -16.69 6.10 3.25
C VAL A 128 -18.19 6.09 3.04
N GLY A 129 -18.93 5.57 4.02
CA GLY A 129 -20.37 5.34 3.87
C GLY A 129 -20.63 4.31 2.76
N ASP A 130 -21.45 4.68 1.79
CA ASP A 130 -21.75 3.88 0.60
C ASP A 130 -20.83 4.19 -0.60
N GLN A 131 -19.86 5.08 -0.45
CA GLN A 131 -18.94 5.56 -1.49
C GLN A 131 -17.49 5.12 -1.25
N TRP A 132 -16.65 5.35 -2.25
CA TRP A 132 -15.22 5.07 -2.24
C TRP A 132 -14.44 6.39 -2.26
N LEU A 133 -13.61 6.61 -1.23
CA LEU A 133 -12.54 7.60 -1.32
C LEU A 133 -11.36 6.93 -2.00
N VAL A 134 -10.92 7.47 -3.14
CA VAL A 134 -9.82 6.92 -3.94
C VAL A 134 -8.74 7.97 -4.12
N ALA A 135 -7.49 7.54 -3.92
CA ALA A 135 -6.31 8.38 -4.12
C ALA A 135 -5.36 7.80 -5.18
N GLY A 136 -4.63 8.68 -5.85
CA GLY A 136 -3.63 8.34 -6.84
C GLY A 136 -2.76 9.53 -7.23
N GLY A 137 -1.99 9.34 -8.30
CA GLY A 137 -1.18 10.39 -8.91
C GLY A 137 -1.98 11.51 -9.56
N GLU A 138 -1.27 12.50 -10.08
CA GLU A 138 -1.84 13.61 -10.87
C GLU A 138 -2.96 14.38 -10.14
N GLY A 139 -2.84 14.51 -8.81
CA GLY A 139 -3.81 15.24 -7.98
C GLY A 139 -5.12 14.50 -7.72
N PHE A 140 -5.23 13.20 -8.02
CA PHE A 140 -6.48 12.45 -7.83
C PHE A 140 -6.73 12.11 -6.35
N LEU A 141 -7.65 12.84 -5.71
CA LEU A 141 -8.30 12.42 -4.47
C LEU A 141 -9.81 12.68 -4.59
N LYS A 142 -10.56 11.64 -4.92
CA LYS A 142 -11.99 11.76 -5.20
C LYS A 142 -12.84 10.82 -4.37
N LEU A 143 -14.01 11.30 -3.99
CA LEU A 143 -15.06 10.52 -3.32
C LEU A 143 -16.17 10.22 -4.34
N GLY A 144 -16.51 8.95 -4.50
CA GLY A 144 -17.53 8.59 -5.47
C GLY A 144 -17.87 7.12 -5.52
N LYS A 145 -18.85 6.81 -6.35
CA LYS A 145 -19.27 5.44 -6.68
C LYS A 145 -19.94 5.47 -8.04
N GLU A 146 -19.73 4.41 -8.81
CA GLU A 146 -20.24 4.29 -10.17
C GLU A 146 -19.86 5.53 -11.01
N LYS A 147 -20.86 6.30 -11.46
CA LYS A 147 -20.68 7.44 -12.38
C LYS A 147 -20.48 8.78 -11.68
N THR A 148 -20.64 8.85 -10.36
CA THR A 148 -20.63 10.12 -9.62
C THR A 148 -19.39 10.23 -8.77
N TRP A 149 -18.50 11.17 -9.11
CA TRP A 149 -17.23 11.40 -8.42
C TRP A 149 -17.02 12.88 -8.15
N GLN A 150 -16.70 13.21 -6.91
CA GLN A 150 -16.42 14.57 -6.44
C GLN A 150 -14.94 14.69 -6.06
N ASP A 151 -14.28 15.76 -6.51
CA ASP A 151 -12.96 16.12 -5.99
C ASP A 151 -13.10 16.59 -4.55
N VAL A 152 -12.34 15.94 -3.67
CA VAL A 152 -12.31 16.23 -2.23
C VAL A 152 -10.88 16.49 -1.77
N SER A 153 -9.96 16.81 -2.69
CA SER A 153 -8.56 17.10 -2.36
C SER A 153 -8.42 18.27 -1.37
N PRO A 154 -7.55 18.16 -0.35
CA PRO A 154 -7.13 19.33 0.43
C PRO A 154 -6.51 20.40 -0.47
N SER A 155 -6.66 21.67 -0.09
CA SER A 155 -5.95 22.74 -0.79
C SER A 155 -4.46 22.65 -0.50
N LEU A 156 -3.67 22.34 -1.53
CA LEU A 156 -2.21 22.31 -1.47
C LEU A 156 -1.65 23.01 -2.71
N PRO A 157 -1.13 24.26 -2.57
CA PRO A 157 -0.54 24.98 -3.68
C PRO A 157 0.59 24.19 -4.34
N THR A 158 0.64 24.24 -5.67
CA THR A 158 1.75 23.68 -6.45
C THR A 158 2.55 24.83 -7.03
N GLU A 159 3.79 24.98 -6.56
CA GLU A 159 4.73 26.00 -7.01
C GLU A 159 5.78 25.37 -7.91
N TYR A 160 6.35 26.17 -8.83
CA TYR A 160 7.48 25.72 -9.63
C TYR A 160 8.65 25.30 -8.71
N PRO A 161 9.34 24.18 -8.99
CA PRO A 161 9.21 23.28 -10.14
C PRO A 161 8.39 22.01 -9.86
N TYR A 162 7.57 21.99 -8.81
CA TYR A 162 6.85 20.81 -8.37
C TYR A 162 5.67 20.49 -9.30
N LYS A 163 5.38 19.19 -9.45
CA LYS A 163 4.10 18.74 -10.01
C LYS A 163 3.00 18.74 -8.94
N VAL A 164 1.76 18.59 -9.41
CA VAL A 164 0.60 18.36 -8.54
C VAL A 164 0.85 17.16 -7.62
N PRO A 165 0.27 17.14 -6.40
CA PRO A 165 0.55 16.08 -5.43
C PRO A 165 0.05 14.72 -5.92
N ASP A 166 0.85 13.70 -5.66
CA ASP A 166 0.37 12.32 -5.62
C ASP A 166 -0.25 12.09 -4.22
N TRP A 167 -1.50 11.64 -4.18
CA TRP A 167 -2.23 11.41 -2.93
C TRP A 167 -2.15 9.96 -2.49
N THR A 168 -2.16 9.73 -1.18
CA THR A 168 -2.24 8.38 -0.57
C THR A 168 -3.07 8.46 0.70
N ILE A 169 -3.96 7.48 0.89
CA ILE A 169 -4.76 7.30 2.10
C ILE A 169 -4.04 6.28 2.99
N LEU A 170 -3.73 6.67 4.22
CA LEU A 170 -3.11 5.77 5.19
C LEU A 170 -4.18 4.87 5.82
N GLY A 171 -5.25 5.49 6.31
CA GLY A 171 -6.37 4.81 6.96
C GLY A 171 -7.26 5.78 7.73
N THR A 172 -7.98 5.22 8.71
CA THR A 172 -8.86 5.95 9.61
C THR A 172 -8.50 5.63 11.05
N ASN A 173 -8.58 6.62 11.94
CA ASN A 173 -8.54 6.35 13.38
C ASN A 173 -9.89 5.85 13.91
N LEU A 174 -9.95 5.53 15.21
CA LEU A 174 -11.16 5.10 15.90
C LEU A 174 -12.31 6.14 15.89
N ASN A 175 -11.99 7.43 15.74
CA ASN A 175 -12.99 8.51 15.58
C ASN A 175 -13.43 8.68 14.10
N GLY A 176 -12.86 7.88 13.21
CA GLY A 176 -13.07 7.87 11.76
C GLY A 176 -12.43 9.03 11.01
N ASP A 177 -11.61 9.86 11.65
CA ASP A 177 -10.80 10.83 10.92
C ASP A 177 -9.86 10.10 9.96
N ILE A 178 -9.87 10.54 8.72
CA ILE A 178 -9.09 9.97 7.61
C ILE A 178 -7.73 10.66 7.58
N PHE A 179 -6.68 9.88 7.39
CA PHE A 179 -5.31 10.36 7.24
C PHE A 179 -4.90 10.24 5.76
N VAL A 180 -4.58 11.38 5.15
CA VAL A 180 -4.11 11.44 3.76
C VAL A 180 -2.78 12.19 3.65
N VAL A 181 -1.92 11.74 2.76
CA VAL A 181 -0.60 12.34 2.51
C VAL A 181 -0.57 12.85 1.07
N GLY A 182 -0.22 14.12 0.92
CA GLY A 182 0.13 14.71 -0.37
C GLY A 182 1.63 14.71 -0.56
N THR A 183 2.12 14.11 -1.63
CA THR A 183 3.54 14.10 -1.99
C THR A 183 3.76 14.90 -3.27
N GLN A 184 4.55 15.97 -3.19
CA GLN A 184 4.98 16.75 -4.35
C GLN A 184 6.45 16.45 -4.67
N ALA A 185 6.73 16.18 -5.93
CA ALA A 185 8.08 15.98 -6.45
C ALA A 185 8.35 16.97 -7.58
N ALA A 186 9.63 17.24 -7.83
CA ALA A 186 10.04 18.05 -8.97
C ALA A 186 9.48 17.44 -10.26
N ASN A 187 8.87 18.27 -11.10
CA ASN A 187 8.36 17.83 -12.40
C ASN A 187 9.54 17.63 -13.34
N THR A 188 9.81 16.38 -13.71
CA THR A 188 10.94 15.99 -14.56
C THR A 188 10.93 16.71 -15.91
N ARG A 189 9.76 17.14 -16.42
CA ARG A 189 9.66 17.92 -17.66
C ARG A 189 10.39 19.27 -17.58
N HIS A 190 10.52 19.87 -16.41
CA HIS A 190 11.28 21.12 -16.23
C HIS A 190 12.80 20.92 -16.20
N PHE A 191 13.25 19.66 -16.14
CA PHE A 191 14.66 19.28 -16.05
C PHE A 191 15.07 18.32 -17.17
N ASN A 192 14.15 17.99 -18.08
CA ASN A 192 14.43 17.23 -19.28
C ASN A 192 14.62 18.20 -20.45
N LEU A 193 15.72 18.05 -21.17
CA LEU A 193 16.01 18.80 -22.37
C LEU A 193 15.30 18.13 -23.54
N TYR A 194 14.37 18.83 -24.16
CA TYR A 194 13.63 18.35 -25.33
C TYR A 194 13.47 19.49 -26.35
N PRO A 195 13.22 19.19 -27.64
CA PRO A 195 12.88 20.20 -28.63
C PRO A 195 11.65 21.02 -28.20
N GLY A 196 11.88 22.28 -27.84
CA GLY A 196 10.88 23.18 -27.25
C GLY A 196 11.12 23.58 -25.79
N HIS A 197 12.12 22.99 -25.12
CA HIS A 197 12.59 23.48 -23.83
C HIS A 197 13.29 24.85 -24.01
N PRO A 198 13.14 25.83 -23.08
CA PRO A 198 13.70 27.18 -23.27
C PRO A 198 15.23 27.26 -23.46
N LEU A 199 15.95 26.24 -22.98
CA LEU A 199 17.40 26.13 -23.13
C LEU A 199 17.83 25.29 -24.36
N TYR A 200 16.88 24.66 -25.04
CA TYR A 200 17.12 23.91 -26.27
C TYR A 200 17.30 24.86 -27.47
N ARG A 201 18.20 24.52 -28.39
CA ARG A 201 18.55 25.29 -29.58
C ARG A 201 18.78 24.32 -30.72
N ASP A 202 18.17 24.57 -31.86
CA ASP A 202 18.36 23.74 -33.05
C ASP A 202 19.83 23.78 -33.50
N GLY A 203 20.41 22.61 -33.74
CA GLY A 203 21.80 22.46 -34.16
C GLY A 203 22.84 22.42 -33.04
N MET A 204 22.43 22.19 -31.78
CA MET A 204 23.38 21.83 -30.74
C MET A 204 24.11 20.53 -31.08
N SER A 205 25.38 20.46 -30.68
CA SER A 205 26.13 19.21 -30.73
C SER A 205 25.66 18.24 -29.64
N GLU A 206 25.85 16.94 -29.85
CA GLU A 206 25.51 15.90 -28.85
C GLU A 206 26.18 16.15 -27.49
N ASP A 207 27.44 16.61 -27.50
CA ASP A 207 28.18 16.96 -26.28
C ASP A 207 27.54 18.15 -25.53
N GLU A 208 27.05 19.16 -26.25
CA GLU A 208 26.36 20.31 -25.65
C GLU A 208 25.01 19.90 -25.04
N GLU A 209 24.24 19.05 -25.74
CA GLU A 209 22.97 18.53 -25.24
C GLU A 209 23.19 17.71 -23.97
N PHE A 210 24.16 16.81 -23.98
CA PHE A 210 24.50 15.96 -22.84
C PHE A 210 24.92 16.79 -21.62
N GLU A 211 25.83 17.75 -21.79
CA GLU A 211 26.30 18.59 -20.67
C GLU A 211 25.19 19.49 -20.12
N LEU A 212 24.27 19.97 -20.96
CA LEU A 212 23.13 20.76 -20.51
C LEU A 212 22.09 19.89 -19.78
N GLN A 213 21.78 18.71 -20.31
CA GLN A 213 20.90 17.73 -19.66
C GLN A 213 21.42 17.35 -18.29
N LYS A 214 22.72 17.06 -18.19
CA LYS A 214 23.39 16.75 -16.92
C LYS A 214 23.26 17.88 -15.90
N LYS A 215 23.44 19.15 -16.32
CA LYS A 215 23.25 20.32 -15.45
C LYS A 215 21.79 20.47 -14.98
N LEU A 216 20.83 20.21 -15.86
CA LEU A 216 19.41 20.25 -15.50
C LEU A 216 19.07 19.18 -14.45
N TYR A 217 19.54 17.94 -14.64
CA TYR A 217 19.33 16.88 -13.65
C TYR A 217 20.04 17.18 -12.32
N ALA A 218 21.27 17.69 -12.35
CA ALA A 218 21.96 18.10 -11.13
C ALA A 218 21.18 19.19 -10.37
N LYS A 219 20.52 20.10 -11.09
CA LYS A 219 19.64 21.12 -10.48
C LYS A 219 18.34 20.53 -9.94
N MET A 220 17.82 19.45 -10.52
CA MET A 220 16.64 18.76 -10.01
C MET A 220 16.88 18.25 -8.59
N ASP A 221 18.11 17.83 -8.28
CA ASP A 221 18.51 17.35 -6.96
C ASP A 221 18.49 18.43 -5.85
N ASP A 222 18.41 19.72 -6.22
CA ASP A 222 18.21 20.81 -5.26
C ASP A 222 16.78 20.88 -4.72
N TYR A 223 15.83 20.15 -5.32
CA TYR A 223 14.41 20.19 -4.99
C TYR A 223 13.98 18.95 -4.19
N PRO A 224 13.83 19.06 -2.85
CA PRO A 224 13.41 17.94 -2.01
C PRO A 224 12.00 17.46 -2.40
N ARG A 225 11.71 16.18 -2.16
CA ARG A 225 10.31 15.74 -2.14
C ARG A 225 9.59 16.39 -0.96
N LEU A 226 8.48 17.04 -1.23
CA LEU A 226 7.65 17.69 -0.22
C LEU A 226 6.53 16.75 0.22
N LYS A 227 6.29 16.66 1.52
CA LYS A 227 5.22 15.85 2.10
C LYS A 227 4.39 16.67 3.05
N THR A 228 3.08 16.51 2.92
CA THR A 228 2.10 17.16 3.78
C THR A 228 1.09 16.14 4.26
N LEU A 229 0.97 16.01 5.58
CA LEU A 229 -0.05 15.18 6.21
C LEU A 229 -1.32 16.01 6.41
N PHE A 230 -2.46 15.46 6.02
CA PHE A 230 -3.78 16.00 6.31
C PHE A 230 -4.61 14.99 7.08
N THR A 231 -5.44 15.48 7.99
CA THR A 231 -6.40 14.68 8.76
C THR A 231 -7.78 15.30 8.70
N GLY A 232 -8.82 14.48 8.74
CA GLY A 232 -10.20 14.94 8.92
C GLY A 232 -11.18 14.14 8.07
N ARG A 233 -12.13 14.83 7.45
CA ARG A 233 -13.16 14.23 6.58
C ARG A 233 -13.15 14.91 5.22
N PRO A 234 -13.71 14.27 4.16
CA PRO A 234 -13.84 14.91 2.86
C PRO A 234 -14.54 16.28 2.99
N GLY A 235 -13.87 17.34 2.51
CA GLY A 235 -14.33 18.73 2.61
C GLY A 235 -13.95 19.47 3.90
N ALA A 236 -13.37 18.79 4.89
CA ALA A 236 -12.94 19.36 6.16
C ALA A 236 -11.56 18.81 6.56
N TRP A 237 -10.54 19.22 5.79
CA TRP A 237 -9.16 18.80 5.99
C TRP A 237 -8.40 19.78 6.87
N LYS A 238 -7.58 19.23 7.77
CA LYS A 238 -6.62 19.98 8.56
C LYS A 238 -5.21 19.50 8.24
N GLN A 239 -4.35 20.42 7.86
CA GLN A 239 -2.93 20.14 7.69
C GLN A 239 -2.27 19.90 9.06
N GLN A 240 -1.43 18.88 9.14
CA GLN A 240 -0.65 18.54 10.31
C GLN A 240 0.83 18.89 10.08
N ALA A 241 1.48 19.34 11.15
CA ALA A 241 2.91 19.62 11.11
C ALA A 241 3.69 18.30 11.07
N LEU A 242 4.67 18.23 10.17
CA LEU A 242 5.62 17.12 10.07
C LEU A 242 7.02 17.63 10.43
N PRO A 243 7.90 16.81 11.01
CA PRO A 243 9.30 17.15 11.17
C PRO A 243 9.95 17.45 9.82
N ASP A 244 10.85 18.44 9.76
CA ASP A 244 11.44 18.91 8.49
C ASP A 244 12.09 17.79 7.66
N ARG A 245 12.79 16.86 8.31
CA ARG A 245 13.41 15.68 7.67
C ARG A 245 12.41 14.79 6.90
N ILE A 246 11.14 14.80 7.29
CA ILE A 246 10.05 14.06 6.65
C ILE A 246 9.36 14.95 5.64
N ALA A 247 9.03 16.19 6.04
CA ALA A 247 8.35 17.17 5.21
C ALA A 247 9.13 17.58 3.97
N ARG A 248 10.48 17.60 4.04
CA ARG A 248 11.40 18.03 2.98
C ARG A 248 12.64 17.13 2.98
N SER A 249 12.69 16.12 2.11
CA SER A 249 13.77 15.11 2.12
C SER A 249 14.62 15.09 0.84
N LEU A 250 15.95 15.06 1.03
CA LEU A 250 16.98 14.69 0.06
C LEU A 250 17.92 13.66 0.74
N PRO A 251 18.08 12.41 0.27
CA PRO A 251 17.44 11.76 -0.88
C PRO A 251 15.96 11.41 -0.67
N ALA A 252 15.29 11.03 -1.76
CA ALA A 252 13.84 10.87 -1.93
C ALA A 252 13.12 9.79 -1.05
N TYR A 253 13.75 9.27 -0.01
CA TYR A 253 13.27 8.09 0.74
C TYR A 253 12.46 8.39 1.99
N SER A 254 12.23 9.66 2.37
CA SER A 254 11.30 9.88 3.48
C SER A 254 9.88 9.51 3.04
N TYR A 255 9.03 9.03 3.96
CA TYR A 255 7.61 8.75 3.75
C TYR A 255 6.91 8.60 5.10
N ILE A 256 5.59 8.77 5.07
CA ILE A 256 4.68 8.39 6.14
C ILE A 256 4.00 7.11 5.65
N ALA A 257 4.04 6.08 6.47
CA ALA A 257 3.63 4.75 6.05
C ALA A 257 2.24 4.39 6.56
N ASP A 258 1.95 4.75 7.81
CA ASP A 258 0.80 4.19 8.51
C ASP A 258 0.34 5.07 9.67
N VAL A 259 -0.87 4.78 10.15
CA VAL A 259 -1.49 5.36 11.33
C VAL A 259 -2.07 4.25 12.19
N GLU A 260 -1.89 4.35 13.50
CA GLU A 260 -2.44 3.41 14.46
C GLU A 260 -3.06 4.15 15.64
N SER A 261 -4.26 3.77 16.06
CA SER A 261 -4.90 4.40 17.21
C SER A 261 -4.37 3.86 18.54
N ASP A 262 -4.06 4.78 19.46
CA ASP A 262 -3.73 4.52 20.86
C ASP A 262 -4.94 4.87 21.74
N GLY A 263 -6.00 4.09 21.57
CA GLY A 263 -7.31 4.40 22.13
C GLY A 263 -7.99 5.60 21.44
N PRO A 264 -9.08 6.14 22.02
CA PRO A 264 -9.90 7.17 21.37
C PRO A 264 -9.28 8.56 21.33
N ASP A 265 -8.25 8.82 22.15
CA ASP A 265 -7.73 10.18 22.39
C ASP A 265 -6.41 10.47 21.66
N ALA A 266 -5.73 9.44 21.16
CA ALA A 266 -4.43 9.55 20.54
C ALA A 266 -4.26 8.55 19.40
N ASP A 267 -3.43 8.94 18.45
CA ASP A 267 -2.99 8.17 17.31
C ASP A 267 -1.48 8.29 17.19
N TYR A 268 -0.85 7.21 16.72
CA TYR A 268 0.51 7.19 16.23
C TYR A 268 0.52 7.41 14.73
N VAL A 269 1.46 8.24 14.26
CA VAL A 269 1.80 8.36 12.84
C VAL A 269 3.24 7.91 12.67
N ILE A 270 3.46 6.94 11.78
CA ILE A 270 4.76 6.28 11.63
C ILE A 270 5.26 6.29 10.19
N GLY A 271 6.57 6.12 10.02
CA GLY A 271 7.14 6.06 8.68
C GLY A 271 8.66 5.89 8.64
N SER A 272 9.25 6.40 7.57
CA SER A 272 10.69 6.37 7.31
C SER A 272 11.52 7.13 8.35
N ASP A 273 12.83 6.89 8.38
CA ASP A 273 13.78 7.62 9.22
C ASP A 273 13.37 7.67 10.71
N GLY A 274 12.90 6.53 11.19
CA GLY A 274 12.49 6.31 12.58
C GLY A 274 11.27 7.11 12.99
N LEU A 275 10.46 7.63 12.06
CA LEU A 275 9.34 8.50 12.37
C LEU A 275 8.33 7.78 13.26
N VAL A 276 8.12 8.34 14.45
CA VAL A 276 7.00 8.08 15.33
C VAL A 276 6.52 9.42 15.88
N MET A 277 5.29 9.79 15.54
CA MET A 277 4.60 10.94 16.13
C MET A 277 3.39 10.45 16.91
N LYS A 278 3.00 11.19 17.96
CA LYS A 278 1.82 10.88 18.77
C LYS A 278 0.98 12.14 18.98
N GLY A 279 -0.34 12.00 18.87
CA GLY A 279 -1.27 13.11 19.07
C GLY A 279 -2.63 12.78 18.52
N ASN A 280 -3.44 13.78 18.16
CA ASN A 280 -4.72 13.55 17.50
C ASN A 280 -5.02 14.66 16.48
N PRO A 281 -5.94 14.45 15.54
CA PRO A 281 -6.28 15.45 14.51
C PRO A 281 -6.60 16.85 15.05
N GLN A 282 -7.25 16.94 16.23
CA GLN A 282 -7.69 18.20 16.82
C GLN A 282 -6.56 18.98 17.50
N ALA A 283 -5.75 18.32 18.32
CA ALA A 283 -4.63 18.93 19.05
C ALA A 283 -3.35 19.05 18.21
N GLY A 284 -3.23 18.23 17.16
CA GLY A 284 -2.00 18.06 16.39
C GLY A 284 -1.12 16.94 16.96
N PHE A 285 0.03 16.73 16.32
CA PHE A 285 0.94 15.63 16.60
C PHE A 285 2.30 16.14 17.07
N SER A 286 2.87 15.45 18.07
CA SER A 286 4.23 15.69 18.56
C SER A 286 5.17 14.60 18.07
N ASP A 287 6.37 14.97 17.65
CA ASP A 287 7.43 14.03 17.26
C ASP A 287 8.07 13.41 18.50
N ILE A 288 7.97 12.09 18.63
CA ILE A 288 8.56 11.30 19.72
C ILE A 288 9.61 10.33 19.19
N SER A 289 10.09 10.53 17.97
CA SER A 289 11.06 9.66 17.31
C SER A 289 12.40 9.63 18.06
N SER A 290 13.02 8.45 18.12
CA SER A 290 14.36 8.29 18.68
C SER A 290 15.45 8.64 17.68
N ILE A 291 16.54 9.26 18.14
CA ILE A 291 17.76 9.40 17.33
C ILE A 291 18.41 8.02 17.06
N ALA A 292 18.22 7.04 17.95
CA ALA A 292 18.73 5.69 17.74
C ALA A 292 17.94 4.90 16.68
N ASP A 293 16.77 5.40 16.27
CA ASP A 293 15.91 4.78 15.26
C ASP A 293 16.05 5.43 13.89
N ARG A 294 16.96 6.41 13.74
CA ARG A 294 17.34 6.96 12.44
C ARG A 294 17.77 5.81 11.53
N GLU A 295 17.43 5.91 10.26
CA GLU A 295 17.61 4.83 9.25
C GLU A 295 16.60 3.67 9.33
N LYS A 296 15.81 3.52 10.42
CA LYS A 296 14.72 2.53 10.44
C LYS A 296 13.57 3.04 9.60
N ASN A 297 13.11 2.19 8.69
CA ASN A 297 12.09 2.52 7.71
C ASN A 297 10.82 1.74 8.03
N PHE A 298 10.03 2.26 8.97
CA PHE A 298 8.80 1.62 9.42
C PHE A 298 7.75 1.71 8.31
N LYS A 299 7.16 0.56 7.97
CA LYS A 299 6.16 0.42 6.91
C LYS A 299 4.75 0.21 7.44
N ASN A 300 4.62 -0.26 8.68
CA ASN A 300 3.35 -0.60 9.31
C ASN A 300 3.57 -0.67 10.83
N GLY A 301 2.51 -0.48 11.61
CA GLY A 301 2.57 -0.55 13.06
C GLY A 301 1.22 -0.75 13.70
N VAL A 302 1.21 -1.42 14.85
CA VAL A 302 -0.01 -1.76 15.59
C VAL A 302 0.22 -1.63 17.09
N GLN A 303 -0.81 -1.19 17.82
CA GLN A 303 -0.79 -1.12 19.27
C GLN A 303 -1.12 -2.50 19.82
N TRP A 304 -0.18 -3.09 20.56
CA TRP A 304 -0.38 -4.40 21.18
C TRP A 304 -0.08 -4.34 22.68
N GLY A 305 -1.16 -4.37 23.47
CA GLY A 305 -1.08 -4.05 24.89
C GLY A 305 -0.61 -2.61 25.11
N ASN A 306 0.50 -2.43 25.82
CA ASN A 306 1.10 -1.12 26.09
C ASN A 306 2.22 -0.75 25.10
N ASP A 307 2.62 -1.67 24.22
CA ASP A 307 3.73 -1.47 23.30
C ASP A 307 3.18 -1.13 21.89
N LEU A 308 3.85 -0.21 21.20
CA LEU A 308 3.66 -0.03 19.76
C LEU A 308 4.59 -1.01 19.04
N VAL A 309 4.04 -1.96 18.30
CA VAL A 309 4.81 -2.89 17.47
C VAL A 309 4.97 -2.29 16.08
N LEU A 310 6.21 -2.23 15.59
CA LEU A 310 6.56 -1.63 14.31
C LEU A 310 7.19 -2.67 13.39
N ALA A 311 6.85 -2.64 12.10
CA ALA A 311 7.47 -3.47 11.08
C ALA A 311 8.31 -2.63 10.12
N THR A 312 9.50 -3.11 9.80
CA THR A 312 10.23 -2.74 8.57
C THR A 312 10.03 -3.84 7.54
N GLY A 313 10.63 -3.72 6.34
CA GLY A 313 10.57 -4.81 5.36
C GLY A 313 11.36 -6.07 5.74
N THR A 314 12.09 -6.06 6.86
CA THR A 314 13.03 -7.13 7.25
C THR A 314 12.99 -7.49 8.73
N GLU A 315 12.40 -6.66 9.58
CA GLU A 315 12.45 -6.81 11.03
C GLU A 315 11.17 -6.27 11.70
N LEU A 316 10.90 -6.77 12.90
CA LEU A 316 9.88 -6.27 13.81
C LEU A 316 10.55 -5.59 15.00
N PHE A 317 9.91 -4.57 15.54
CA PHE A 317 10.36 -3.83 16.69
C PHE A 317 9.22 -3.62 17.68
N ARG A 318 9.57 -3.53 18.96
CA ARG A 318 8.71 -2.92 19.99
C ARG A 318 9.23 -1.53 20.32
N PHE A 319 8.36 -0.55 20.29
CA PHE A 319 8.64 0.82 20.65
C PHE A 319 8.03 1.12 22.02
N ASP A 320 8.90 1.42 22.98
CA ASP A 320 8.56 1.67 24.39
C ASP A 320 8.33 3.17 24.70
N GLY A 321 8.04 3.97 23.66
CA GLY A 321 7.98 5.42 23.75
C GLY A 321 9.34 6.13 23.64
N HIS A 322 10.46 5.39 23.62
CA HIS A 322 11.81 5.96 23.58
C HIS A 322 12.68 5.40 22.45
N VAL A 323 12.66 4.08 22.24
CA VAL A 323 13.48 3.43 21.20
C VAL A 323 12.86 2.12 20.70
N ALA A 324 12.96 1.88 19.40
CA ALA A 324 12.47 0.67 18.77
C ALA A 324 13.49 -0.48 18.97
N LYS A 325 13.12 -1.49 19.76
CA LYS A 325 13.97 -2.67 20.04
C LYS A 325 13.54 -3.87 19.20
N PRO A 326 14.47 -4.57 18.52
CA PRO A 326 14.12 -5.74 17.72
C PRO A 326 13.33 -6.78 18.52
N PHE A 327 12.29 -7.32 17.89
CA PHE A 327 11.33 -8.23 18.49
C PHE A 327 10.83 -9.25 17.45
N ALA A 328 11.57 -10.33 17.24
CA ALA A 328 11.27 -11.31 16.18
C ALA A 328 10.73 -12.65 16.72
N PRO A 329 9.96 -13.40 15.89
CA PRO A 329 9.56 -14.77 16.18
C PRO A 329 10.77 -15.67 16.46
N LYS A 330 10.71 -16.43 17.57
CA LYS A 330 11.67 -17.51 17.87
C LYS A 330 11.13 -18.88 17.45
N VAL A 331 10.45 -18.95 16.30
CA VAL A 331 10.01 -20.23 15.75
C VAL A 331 11.24 -20.97 15.22
N LYS A 332 11.28 -22.31 15.38
CA LYS A 332 12.32 -23.14 14.73
C LYS A 332 12.12 -23.05 13.22
N MET A 333 12.70 -22.03 12.60
CA MET A 333 12.78 -21.87 11.15
C MET A 333 13.38 -23.17 10.60
N ARG A 334 12.58 -23.96 9.89
CA ARG A 334 13.07 -25.20 9.28
C ARG A 334 14.12 -24.82 8.22
N SER A 335 15.39 -25.01 8.57
CA SER A 335 16.59 -25.12 7.70
C SER A 335 16.69 -24.19 6.47
N ALA A 336 17.73 -23.33 6.50
CA ALA A 336 18.07 -22.17 5.64
C ALA A 336 17.64 -20.84 6.30
N PRO A 337 18.40 -19.73 6.14
CA PRO A 337 18.15 -18.50 6.88
C PRO A 337 16.91 -17.80 6.32
N PHE A 338 15.73 -18.28 6.69
CA PHE A 338 14.49 -17.55 6.45
C PHE A 338 14.50 -16.35 7.40
N VAL A 339 14.71 -15.16 6.86
CA VAL A 339 14.54 -13.91 7.60
C VAL A 339 13.06 -13.54 7.50
N LEU A 340 12.44 -13.13 8.62
CA LEU A 340 11.08 -12.58 8.59
C LEU A 340 11.06 -11.34 7.70
N GLN A 341 10.10 -11.23 6.79
CA GLN A 341 9.92 -10.06 5.94
C GLN A 341 8.49 -9.56 6.12
N PRO A 342 8.22 -8.81 7.20
CA PRO A 342 6.86 -8.41 7.53
C PRO A 342 6.34 -7.40 6.50
N SER A 343 5.11 -7.64 6.07
CA SER A 343 4.38 -6.82 5.10
C SER A 343 3.21 -6.06 5.72
N ALA A 344 2.51 -6.68 6.67
CA ALA A 344 1.38 -6.06 7.38
C ALA A 344 1.24 -6.65 8.78
N LEU A 345 0.82 -5.82 9.74
CA LEU A 345 0.54 -6.21 11.11
C LEU A 345 -0.92 -5.94 11.44
N PHE A 346 -1.49 -6.78 12.30
CA PHE A 346 -2.83 -6.58 12.86
C PHE A 346 -2.84 -7.06 14.31
N VAL A 347 -3.70 -6.47 15.13
CA VAL A 347 -4.01 -6.97 16.47
C VAL A 347 -5.50 -7.27 16.55
N GLN A 348 -5.84 -8.49 16.94
CA GLN A 348 -7.21 -8.95 17.11
C GLN A 348 -7.28 -9.89 18.32
N ASN A 349 -8.25 -9.68 19.21
CA ASN A 349 -8.42 -10.44 20.46
C ASN A 349 -7.10 -10.66 21.24
N ASP A 350 -6.33 -9.58 21.44
CA ASP A 350 -5.02 -9.57 22.10
C ASP A 350 -3.92 -10.43 21.43
N LYS A 351 -4.15 -10.91 20.20
CA LYS A 351 -3.14 -11.63 19.39
C LYS A 351 -2.54 -10.69 18.36
N LEU A 352 -1.23 -10.78 18.18
CA LEU A 352 -0.51 -10.10 17.11
C LEU A 352 -0.44 -11.01 15.88
N TYR A 353 -0.90 -10.50 14.74
CA TYR A 353 -0.80 -11.13 13.43
C TYR A 353 0.26 -10.42 12.61
N VAL A 354 1.16 -11.21 12.00
CA VAL A 354 2.26 -10.72 11.17
C VAL A 354 2.22 -11.42 9.83
N PHE A 355 1.82 -10.72 8.78
CA PHE A 355 1.82 -11.25 7.42
C PHE A 355 3.18 -11.00 6.74
N ASP A 356 3.69 -12.00 6.03
CA ASP A 356 5.05 -12.04 5.48
C ASP A 356 5.02 -12.07 3.95
N TYR A 357 5.96 -11.36 3.31
CA TYR A 357 6.06 -11.31 1.85
C TYR A 357 6.22 -12.69 1.19
N GLY A 358 6.81 -13.65 1.91
CA GLY A 358 7.01 -15.04 1.47
C GLY A 358 5.79 -15.93 1.63
N LEU A 359 4.57 -15.37 1.56
CA LEU A 359 3.28 -16.08 1.60
C LEU A 359 3.08 -16.93 2.86
N ARG A 360 3.37 -16.31 4.01
CA ARG A 360 3.17 -16.89 5.34
C ARG A 360 2.53 -15.84 6.24
N TYR A 361 1.96 -16.29 7.35
CA TYR A 361 1.64 -15.40 8.44
C TYR A 361 1.98 -16.05 9.77
N TYR A 362 2.30 -15.20 10.74
CA TYR A 362 2.60 -15.60 12.11
C TYR A 362 1.55 -15.04 13.04
N THR A 363 1.23 -15.81 14.07
CA THR A 363 0.44 -15.35 15.20
C THR A 363 1.30 -15.39 16.44
N LEU A 364 1.12 -14.40 17.31
CA LEU A 364 1.68 -14.40 18.64
C LEU A 364 0.56 -14.25 19.66
N ASP A 365 0.45 -15.25 20.52
CA ASP A 365 -0.51 -15.34 21.62
C ASP A 365 0.18 -15.77 22.92
N ASP A 366 -0.61 -16.11 23.94
CA ASP A 366 -0.13 -16.58 25.25
C ASP A 366 0.74 -17.85 25.18
N GLN A 367 0.58 -18.66 24.12
CA GLN A 367 1.35 -19.89 23.92
C GLN A 367 2.66 -19.64 23.15
N GLY A 368 2.83 -18.43 22.59
CA GLY A 368 4.01 -17.99 21.87
C GLY A 368 3.74 -17.82 20.38
N TRP A 369 4.80 -17.97 19.59
CA TRP A 369 4.75 -17.76 18.14
C TRP A 369 4.31 -19.02 17.40
N HIS A 370 3.33 -18.87 16.51
CA HIS A 370 2.90 -19.92 15.58
C HIS A 370 3.07 -19.43 14.14
N GLN A 371 3.53 -20.31 13.27
CA GLN A 371 3.65 -20.02 11.83
C GLN A 371 2.54 -20.77 11.09
N HIS A 372 1.95 -20.08 10.11
CA HIS A 372 0.98 -20.63 9.19
C HIS A 372 1.45 -20.35 7.75
N ASP A 373 1.44 -21.39 6.93
CA ASP A 373 1.79 -21.29 5.52
C ASP A 373 0.52 -21.07 4.69
N ILE A 374 0.57 -20.17 3.72
CA ILE A 374 -0.46 -20.08 2.69
C ILE A 374 -0.18 -21.21 1.69
N PRO A 375 -1.16 -22.09 1.40
CA PRO A 375 -0.96 -23.19 0.45
C PRO A 375 -0.42 -22.70 -0.89
N LYS A 376 0.71 -23.28 -1.34
CA LYS A 376 1.42 -22.82 -2.54
C LYS A 376 0.57 -22.95 -3.79
N GLU A 377 -0.29 -23.95 -3.83
CA GLU A 377 -1.23 -24.23 -4.93
C GLU A 377 -2.18 -23.06 -5.14
N LEU A 378 -2.61 -22.39 -4.05
CA LEU A 378 -3.48 -21.22 -4.12
C LEU A 378 -2.79 -19.99 -4.70
N SER A 379 -1.45 -19.93 -4.64
CA SER A 379 -0.65 -18.87 -5.24
C SER A 379 -0.10 -19.21 -6.64
N ALA A 380 -0.35 -20.44 -7.14
CA ALA A 380 0.18 -20.89 -8.42
C ALA A 380 -0.56 -20.29 -9.63
N ARG A 381 0.15 -20.19 -10.77
CA ARG A 381 -0.39 -19.84 -12.08
C ARG A 381 0.11 -20.85 -13.13
N PRO A 382 -0.78 -21.45 -13.96
CA PRO A 382 -2.24 -21.47 -13.80
C PRO A 382 -2.65 -22.15 -12.49
N PHE A 383 -3.86 -21.87 -12.00
CA PHE A 383 -4.40 -22.58 -10.84
C PHE A 383 -4.66 -24.04 -11.21
N LYS A 384 -3.97 -24.96 -10.55
CA LYS A 384 -4.27 -26.40 -10.64
C LYS A 384 -5.21 -26.71 -9.51
N ASP A 385 -6.51 -26.78 -9.79
CA ASP A 385 -7.51 -27.23 -8.82
C ASP A 385 -7.03 -28.55 -8.22
N VAL A 386 -6.97 -28.63 -6.89
CA VAL A 386 -6.61 -29.88 -6.22
C VAL A 386 -7.78 -30.82 -6.48
N GLY A 387 -7.62 -31.67 -7.49
CA GLY A 387 -8.68 -32.52 -8.01
C GLY A 387 -9.45 -33.17 -6.87
N THR A 388 -10.77 -33.01 -6.90
CA THR A 388 -11.66 -33.85 -6.12
C THR A 388 -11.38 -35.28 -6.56
N GLY A 389 -10.62 -36.02 -5.74
CA GLY A 389 -10.66 -37.47 -5.77
C GLY A 389 -12.10 -37.87 -5.55
N SER A 390 -12.81 -38.17 -6.64
CA SER A 390 -14.11 -38.81 -6.56
C SER A 390 -13.90 -40.23 -6.02
N PRO A 391 -14.82 -40.73 -5.17
CA PRO A 391 -14.74 -42.05 -4.55
C PRO A 391 -14.78 -43.20 -5.56
#